data_AF-A0A8J3RBB0-F1
#
_entry.id   AF-A0A8J3RBB0-F1
#
_cell.length_a   1.000
_cell.length_b   1.000
_cell.length_c   1.000
_cell.angle_alpha   90.00
_cell.angle_beta   90.00
_cell.angle_gamma   90.00
#
_symmetry.space_group_name_H-M   'P 1'
#
loop_
_entity.id
_entity.type
_entity.pdbx_description
1 polymer ?
#
loop_
_entity_poly.entity_id
_entity_poly.type
_entity_poly.pdbx_seq_one_letter_code
_entity_poly.pdbx_strand_id
1 'polypeptide(L)'
;MSSSLSLRLRAVLVALSLVVLAVACAGKPAKPDMTPDESREVFIAETIAVIRAVLPDTDPRVAVREMNRPCGGPAGTDYSSVAAGISAHGEDPDDAMDPDNVFRNVVEVLKQRGWRIKYSDSRIAGAEREGVGDISAVLAESPLGIDIIGTTECVRNPAFAQAPT
;
A
#
# COMPACT_ATOMS: atom_id res chain seq x y z
N MET A 1 17.70 11.23 55.40
CA MET A 1 18.46 10.82 54.20
C MET A 1 17.49 10.22 53.18
N SER A 2 17.12 10.96 52.12
CA SER A 2 16.61 10.37 50.87
C SER A 2 16.26 11.49 49.88
N SER A 3 17.23 11.88 49.04
CA SER A 3 16.98 12.77 47.88
C SER A 3 17.97 12.54 46.73
N SER A 4 18.63 11.38 46.68
CA SER A 4 19.58 11.06 45.60
C SER A 4 19.02 10.09 44.54
N LEU A 5 17.89 9.42 44.80
CA LEU A 5 17.31 8.42 43.89
C LEU A 5 16.58 9.04 42.68
N SER A 6 16.18 10.31 42.76
CA SER A 6 15.38 10.98 41.71
C SER A 6 16.20 11.49 40.52
N LEU A 7 17.50 11.78 40.70
CA LEU A 7 18.28 12.43 39.65
C LEU A 7 18.79 11.42 38.61
N ARG A 8 19.22 10.24 39.06
CA ARG A 8 19.72 9.16 38.18
C ARG A 8 18.61 8.59 37.30
N LEU A 9 17.40 8.43 37.83
CA LEU A 9 16.26 7.91 37.07
C LEU A 9 15.80 8.89 35.98
N ARG A 10 15.80 10.20 36.28
CA ARG A 10 15.49 11.25 35.29
C ARG A 10 16.55 11.33 34.19
N ALA A 11 17.83 11.20 34.54
CA ALA A 11 18.91 11.17 33.55
C ALA A 11 18.82 9.96 32.61
N VAL A 12 18.43 8.79 33.14
CA VAL A 12 18.21 7.57 32.32
C VAL A 12 17.02 7.76 31.37
N LEU A 13 15.92 8.36 31.83
CA LEU A 13 14.73 8.61 30.97
C LEU A 13 15.03 9.62 29.86
N VAL A 14 15.81 10.67 30.14
CA VAL A 14 16.23 11.65 29.13
C VAL A 14 17.21 11.04 28.13
N ALA A 15 18.15 10.20 28.59
CA ALA A 15 19.06 9.48 27.71
C ALA A 15 18.31 8.47 26.81
N LEU A 16 17.31 7.76 27.34
CA LEU A 16 16.49 6.83 26.55
C LEU A 16 15.70 7.56 25.45
N SER A 17 15.16 8.73 25.75
CA SER A 17 14.39 9.52 24.77
C SER A 17 15.29 10.10 23.67
N LEU A 18 16.52 10.50 23.99
CA LEU A 18 17.53 10.91 23.00
C LEU A 18 17.95 9.77 22.05
N VAL A 19 18.03 8.52 22.55
CA VAL A 19 18.33 7.35 21.70
C VAL A 19 17.17 7.02 20.75
N VAL A 20 15.92 7.12 21.21
CA VAL A 20 14.74 6.90 20.34
C VAL A 20 14.62 7.97 19.25
N LEU A 21 14.94 9.23 19.57
CA LEU A 21 15.00 10.33 18.60
C LEU A 21 16.14 10.17 17.58
N ALA A 22 17.30 9.62 17.99
CA ALA A 22 18.42 9.36 17.08
C ALA A 22 18.11 8.24 16.07
N VAL A 23 17.31 7.24 16.44
CA VAL A 23 16.86 6.17 15.52
C VAL A 23 15.83 6.69 14.51
N ALA A 24 15.03 7.70 14.87
CA ALA A 24 14.09 8.35 13.95
C ALA A 24 14.76 9.25 12.90
N CYS A 25 16.06 9.56 13.07
CA CYS A 25 16.85 10.34 12.10
C CYS A 25 17.71 9.48 11.17
N ALA A 26 17.72 8.15 11.33
CA ALA A 26 18.24 7.28 10.30
C ALA A 26 17.30 7.39 9.09
N GLY A 27 17.85 7.81 7.95
CA GLY A 27 17.08 8.13 6.74
C GLY A 27 16.08 7.05 6.34
N LYS A 28 15.13 7.44 5.48
CA LYS A 28 14.11 6.54 4.89
C LYS A 28 14.67 5.12 4.79
N PRO A 29 14.04 4.11 5.40
CA PRO A 29 14.51 2.75 5.26
C PRO A 29 14.70 2.49 3.76
N ALA A 30 15.90 2.01 3.40
CA ALA A 30 16.17 1.63 2.02
C ALA A 30 15.01 0.74 1.57
N LYS A 31 14.43 1.04 0.40
CA LYS A 31 13.34 0.24 -0.15
C LYS A 31 13.76 -1.22 -0.08
N PRO A 32 12.94 -2.12 0.49
CA PRO A 32 13.29 -3.52 0.53
C PRO A 32 13.59 -3.97 -0.90
N ASP A 33 14.75 -4.58 -1.12
CA ASP A 33 15.14 -5.13 -2.42
C ASP A 33 14.26 -6.35 -2.68
N MET A 34 13.11 -6.12 -3.30
CA MET A 34 12.11 -7.15 -3.60
C MET A 34 12.26 -7.63 -5.03
N THR A 35 12.04 -8.93 -5.23
CA THR A 35 11.74 -9.48 -6.56
C THR A 35 10.36 -9.02 -7.05
N PRO A 36 10.07 -9.09 -8.37
CA PRO A 36 8.73 -8.81 -8.88
C PRO A 36 7.62 -9.63 -8.22
N ASP A 37 7.90 -10.90 -7.89
CA ASP A 37 6.94 -11.76 -7.20
C ASP A 37 6.70 -11.32 -5.75
N GLU A 38 7.74 -11.00 -4.99
CA GLU A 38 7.57 -10.49 -3.62
C GLU A 38 6.83 -9.16 -3.62
N SER A 39 7.15 -8.26 -4.56
CA SER A 39 6.44 -7.00 -4.71
C SER A 39 4.95 -7.20 -5.03
N ARG A 40 4.63 -8.22 -5.85
CA ARG A 40 3.25 -8.61 -6.18
C ARG A 40 2.50 -9.12 -4.95
N GLU A 41 3.11 -10.00 -4.16
CA GLU A 41 2.48 -10.54 -2.95
C GLU A 41 2.24 -9.44 -1.90
N VAL A 42 3.19 -8.52 -1.71
CA VAL A 42 3.00 -7.34 -0.83
C VAL A 42 1.84 -6.47 -1.31
N PHE A 43 1.77 -6.19 -2.62
CA PHE A 43 0.68 -5.42 -3.21
C PHE A 43 -0.68 -6.08 -3.02
N ILE A 44 -0.78 -7.38 -3.29
CA ILE A 44 -2.01 -8.15 -3.12
C ILE A 44 -2.44 -8.13 -1.65
N ALA A 45 -1.52 -8.42 -0.73
CA ALA A 45 -1.82 -8.46 0.70
C ALA A 45 -2.30 -7.11 1.23
N GLU A 46 -1.63 -6.01 0.86
CA GLU A 46 -2.02 -4.66 1.29
C GLU A 46 -3.37 -4.24 0.70
N THR A 47 -3.64 -4.62 -0.55
CA THR A 47 -4.92 -4.30 -1.21
C THR A 47 -6.07 -5.11 -0.63
N ILE A 48 -5.88 -6.41 -0.36
CA ILE A 48 -6.84 -7.25 0.35
C ILE A 48 -7.14 -6.68 1.74
N ALA A 49 -6.12 -6.19 2.45
CA ALA A 49 -6.29 -5.60 3.76
C ALA A 49 -7.09 -4.28 3.72
N VAL A 50 -6.98 -3.49 2.64
CA VAL A 50 -7.86 -2.33 2.41
C VAL A 50 -9.30 -2.77 2.22
N ILE A 51 -9.54 -3.74 1.33
CA ILE A 51 -10.89 -4.26 1.04
C ILE A 51 -11.53 -4.81 2.30
N ARG A 52 -10.85 -5.70 3.04
CA ARG A 52 -11.39 -6.33 4.25
C ARG A 52 -11.58 -5.35 5.42
N ALA A 53 -10.91 -4.21 5.42
CA ALA A 53 -11.19 -3.17 6.41
C ALA A 53 -12.51 -2.45 6.14
N VAL A 54 -13.01 -2.46 4.90
CA VAL A 54 -14.28 -1.85 4.50
C VAL A 54 -15.39 -2.89 4.41
N LEU A 55 -15.10 -4.07 3.85
CA LEU A 55 -16.00 -5.20 3.63
C LEU A 55 -15.41 -6.48 4.27
N PRO A 56 -15.53 -6.65 5.60
CA PRO A 56 -14.79 -7.66 6.35
C PRO A 56 -15.12 -9.10 5.98
N ASP A 57 -16.37 -9.37 5.59
CA ASP A 57 -16.87 -10.71 5.31
C ASP A 57 -16.76 -11.12 3.84
N THR A 58 -16.10 -10.30 3.00
CA THR A 58 -15.90 -10.61 1.59
C THR A 58 -14.67 -11.48 1.34
N ASP A 59 -14.73 -12.30 0.29
CA ASP A 59 -13.59 -13.04 -0.24
C ASP A 59 -13.05 -12.37 -1.52
N PRO A 60 -11.96 -11.57 -1.43
CA PRO A 60 -11.47 -10.81 -2.57
C PRO A 60 -10.80 -11.73 -3.60
N ARG A 61 -11.19 -11.56 -4.86
CA ARG A 61 -10.63 -12.28 -6.01
C ARG A 61 -9.48 -11.48 -6.59
N VAL A 62 -8.37 -12.16 -6.88
CA VAL A 62 -7.17 -11.55 -7.44
C VAL A 62 -7.03 -11.93 -8.90
N ALA A 63 -6.82 -10.94 -9.76
CA ALA A 63 -6.52 -11.10 -11.17
C ALA A 63 -5.20 -10.39 -11.52
N VAL A 64 -4.15 -11.17 -11.78
CA VAL A 64 -2.90 -10.64 -12.33
C VAL A 64 -3.11 -10.33 -13.80
N ARG A 65 -2.88 -9.08 -14.20
CA ARG A 65 -3.13 -8.57 -15.56
C ARG A 65 -1.86 -8.55 -16.40
N GLU A 66 -0.73 -8.20 -15.81
CA GLU A 66 0.57 -8.12 -16.50
C GLU A 66 1.71 -8.32 -15.49
N MET A 67 2.60 -9.29 -15.73
CA MET A 67 3.66 -9.64 -14.78
C MET A 67 4.92 -8.77 -14.89
N ASN A 68 5.13 -8.17 -16.06
CA ASN A 68 6.42 -7.62 -16.46
C ASN A 68 6.22 -6.26 -17.13
N ARG A 69 5.35 -5.42 -16.55
CA ARG A 69 5.02 -4.11 -17.09
C ARG A 69 6.25 -3.20 -17.01
N PRO A 70 6.74 -2.64 -18.13
CA PRO A 70 7.88 -1.73 -18.12
C PRO A 70 7.57 -0.47 -17.30
N CYS A 71 8.53 -0.06 -16.47
CA CYS A 71 8.37 1.05 -15.53
C CYS A 71 8.54 2.46 -16.12
N GLY A 72 8.67 2.57 -17.44
CA GLY A 72 9.06 3.81 -18.11
C GLY A 72 10.54 4.15 -17.89
N GLY A 73 11.14 4.81 -18.86
CA GLY A 73 12.58 5.04 -18.94
C GLY A 73 13.13 4.67 -20.32
N PRO A 74 14.44 4.89 -20.58
CA PRO A 74 15.08 4.39 -21.79
C PRO A 74 14.84 2.88 -21.95
N ALA A 75 14.71 2.39 -23.19
CA ALA A 75 14.63 0.95 -23.44
C ALA A 75 15.82 0.23 -22.76
N GLY A 76 15.56 -0.87 -22.05
CA GLY A 76 16.58 -1.65 -21.36
C GLY A 76 16.81 -1.32 -19.88
N THR A 77 15.89 -0.65 -19.18
CA THR A 77 15.96 -0.62 -17.72
C THR A 77 15.60 -1.98 -17.13
N ASP A 78 16.44 -2.51 -16.24
CA ASP A 78 16.22 -3.77 -15.50
C ASP A 78 15.10 -3.68 -14.46
N TYR A 79 14.06 -2.85 -14.65
CA TYR A 79 12.99 -2.65 -13.68
C TYR A 79 11.62 -2.90 -14.30
N SER A 80 10.79 -3.66 -13.59
CA SER A 80 9.42 -3.93 -13.99
C SER A 80 8.47 -3.79 -12.80
N SER A 81 7.19 -3.65 -13.12
CA SER A 81 6.08 -3.70 -12.17
C SER A 81 5.10 -4.80 -12.57
N VAL A 82 4.23 -5.19 -11.64
CA VAL A 82 3.11 -6.08 -11.92
C VAL A 82 1.82 -5.27 -11.90
N ALA A 83 0.99 -5.42 -12.93
CA ALA A 83 -0.39 -4.93 -12.92
C ALA A 83 -1.33 -5.99 -12.39
N ALA A 84 -2.16 -5.62 -11.41
CA ALA A 84 -3.15 -6.51 -10.82
C ALA A 84 -4.47 -5.77 -10.55
N GLY A 85 -5.57 -6.51 -10.61
CA GLY A 85 -6.87 -6.11 -10.12
C GLY A 85 -7.29 -7.02 -8.97
N ILE A 86 -7.87 -6.46 -7.92
CA ILE A 86 -8.46 -7.20 -6.81
C ILE A 86 -9.91 -6.72 -6.67
N SER A 87 -10.86 -7.64 -6.77
CA SER A 87 -12.29 -7.33 -6.67
C SER A 87 -12.94 -8.08 -5.52
N ALA A 88 -13.85 -7.43 -4.82
CA ALA A 88 -14.68 -8.07 -3.82
C ALA A 88 -16.10 -7.52 -3.93
N HIS A 89 -17.08 -8.42 -3.97
CA HIS A 89 -18.49 -8.08 -4.05
C HIS A 89 -19.22 -8.65 -2.84
N GLY A 90 -20.21 -7.94 -2.34
CA GLY A 90 -21.16 -8.48 -1.36
C GLY A 90 -21.93 -9.67 -1.95
N GLU A 91 -22.43 -10.53 -1.07
CA GLU A 91 -23.19 -11.72 -1.45
C GLU A 91 -24.66 -11.40 -1.79
N ASP A 92 -25.21 -10.33 -1.21
CA ASP A 92 -26.62 -9.96 -1.35
C ASP A 92 -26.79 -8.65 -2.15
N PRO A 93 -27.51 -8.66 -3.28
CA PRO A 93 -27.85 -7.44 -4.02
C PRO A 93 -28.80 -6.51 -3.24
N ASP A 94 -29.49 -7.00 -2.20
CA ASP A 94 -30.40 -6.22 -1.35
C ASP A 94 -29.71 -5.60 -0.13
N ASP A 95 -28.45 -5.96 0.16
CA ASP A 95 -27.58 -5.26 1.12
C ASP A 95 -27.10 -3.92 0.50
N ALA A 96 -28.05 -2.99 0.35
CA ALA A 96 -27.83 -1.66 -0.18
C ALA A 96 -27.01 -0.81 0.79
N MET A 97 -25.71 -1.10 0.87
CA MET A 97 -24.72 -0.17 1.41
C MET A 97 -24.69 1.07 0.50
N ASP A 98 -24.66 2.25 1.12
CA ASP A 98 -24.53 3.52 0.40
C ASP A 98 -23.16 3.61 -0.30
N PRO A 99 -23.10 3.68 -1.65
CA PRO A 99 -21.84 3.77 -2.39
C PRO A 99 -20.97 4.95 -1.94
N ASP A 100 -21.56 6.09 -1.61
CA ASP A 100 -20.81 7.26 -1.14
C ASP A 100 -20.16 6.98 0.22
N ASN A 101 -20.86 6.27 1.10
CA ASN A 101 -20.31 5.87 2.39
C ASN A 101 -19.17 4.86 2.25
N VAL A 102 -19.32 3.86 1.38
CA VAL A 102 -18.25 2.88 1.10
C VAL A 102 -17.04 3.57 0.50
N PHE A 103 -17.24 4.51 -0.43
CA PHE A 103 -16.15 5.28 -1.02
C PHE A 103 -15.39 6.08 0.04
N ARG A 104 -16.10 6.79 0.93
CA ARG A 104 -15.46 7.51 2.05
C ARG A 104 -14.65 6.57 2.94
N ASN A 105 -15.20 5.40 3.28
CA ASN A 105 -14.53 4.42 4.13
C ASN A 105 -13.24 3.89 3.47
N VAL A 106 -13.26 3.60 2.16
CA VAL A 106 -12.05 3.24 1.41
C VAL A 106 -10.98 4.33 1.55
N VAL A 107 -11.35 5.59 1.36
CA VAL A 107 -10.41 6.72 1.46
C VAL A 107 -9.84 6.87 2.88
N GLU A 108 -10.66 6.68 3.91
CA GLU A 108 -10.21 6.71 5.30
C GLU A 108 -9.26 5.58 5.64
N VAL A 109 -9.58 4.35 5.24
CA VAL A 109 -8.72 3.17 5.41
C VAL A 109 -7.38 3.38 4.70
N LEU A 110 -7.39 3.90 3.47
CA LEU A 110 -6.16 4.20 2.73
C LEU A 110 -5.26 5.18 3.50
N LYS A 111 -5.83 6.26 4.04
CA LYS A 111 -5.09 7.22 4.87
C LYS A 111 -4.51 6.58 6.13
N GLN A 112 -5.32 5.80 6.86
CA GLN A 112 -4.88 5.12 8.09
C GLN A 112 -3.75 4.12 7.83
N ARG A 113 -3.77 3.47 6.66
CA ARG A 113 -2.74 2.51 6.22
C ARG A 113 -1.54 3.16 5.52
N GLY A 114 -1.40 4.48 5.63
CA GLY A 114 -0.23 5.22 5.13
C GLY A 114 -0.20 5.43 3.62
N TRP A 115 -1.32 5.26 2.91
CA TRP A 115 -1.40 5.59 1.50
C TRP A 115 -1.58 7.10 1.31
N ARG A 116 -0.81 7.67 0.39
CA ARG A 116 -0.95 9.05 -0.09
C ARG A 116 -2.00 9.11 -1.19
N ILE A 117 -3.11 9.79 -0.93
CA ILE A 117 -4.18 9.98 -1.92
C ILE A 117 -3.70 10.89 -3.07
N LYS A 118 -3.92 10.45 -4.31
CA LYS A 118 -3.70 11.25 -5.52
C LYS A 118 -5.00 11.93 -5.91
N TYR A 119 -4.92 13.23 -6.21
CA TYR A 119 -6.06 14.03 -6.65
C TYR A 119 -5.82 14.55 -8.09
N SER A 120 -6.88 14.56 -8.91
CA SER A 120 -6.96 15.20 -10.22
C SER A 120 -8.21 16.05 -10.28
N ASP A 121 -8.12 17.33 -10.65
CA ASP A 121 -9.26 18.25 -10.75
C ASP A 121 -10.16 18.26 -9.49
N SER A 122 -9.54 18.24 -8.31
CA SER A 122 -10.21 18.13 -6.99
C SER A 122 -11.00 16.83 -6.76
N ARG A 123 -10.80 15.82 -7.60
CA ARG A 123 -11.35 14.46 -7.46
C ARG A 123 -10.25 13.48 -7.08
N ILE A 124 -10.59 12.40 -6.40
CA ILE A 124 -9.62 11.33 -6.11
C ILE A 124 -9.33 10.59 -7.41
N ALA A 125 -8.05 10.55 -7.79
CA ALA A 125 -7.55 9.86 -8.98
C ALA A 125 -6.93 8.50 -8.64
N GLY A 126 -6.58 8.26 -7.37
CA GLY A 126 -5.99 7.01 -6.91
C GLY A 126 -5.26 7.16 -5.58
N ALA A 127 -4.43 6.19 -5.23
CA ALA A 127 -3.57 6.25 -4.06
C ALA A 127 -2.20 5.61 -4.28
N GLU A 128 -1.28 6.18 -3.53
CA GLU A 128 0.16 5.99 -3.38
C GLU A 128 0.73 5.29 -2.15
N ARG A 129 1.48 4.18 -2.23
CA ARG A 129 2.29 3.77 -1.07
C ARG A 129 3.67 3.28 -1.45
N GLU A 130 4.69 3.92 -0.87
CA GLU A 130 6.08 3.50 -1.00
C GLU A 130 6.27 2.10 -0.41
N GLY A 131 6.98 1.24 -1.14
CA GLY A 131 7.14 -0.19 -0.85
C GLY A 131 5.96 -1.06 -1.30
N VAL A 132 4.92 -0.49 -1.94
CA VAL A 132 3.73 -1.24 -2.37
C VAL A 132 3.39 -0.91 -3.82
N GLY A 133 3.09 0.36 -4.11
CA GLY A 133 2.81 0.84 -5.44
C GLY A 133 1.61 1.79 -5.56
N ASP A 134 1.06 1.70 -6.76
CA ASP A 134 -0.10 2.27 -7.41
C ASP A 134 -1.49 1.70 -7.21
N ILE A 135 -2.51 2.42 -6.76
CA ILE A 135 -3.90 1.92 -6.86
C ILE A 135 -4.90 2.96 -7.33
N SER A 136 -6.00 2.48 -7.90
CA SER A 136 -7.27 3.17 -8.13
C SER A 136 -8.40 2.29 -7.62
N ALA A 137 -9.28 2.83 -6.78
CA ALA A 137 -10.45 2.12 -6.28
C ALA A 137 -11.69 2.57 -7.06
N VAL A 138 -12.50 1.62 -7.50
CA VAL A 138 -13.77 1.79 -8.19
C VAL A 138 -14.82 1.00 -7.41
N LEU A 139 -16.03 1.54 -7.31
CA LEU A 139 -17.16 0.84 -6.71
C LEU A 139 -18.02 0.20 -7.81
N ALA A 140 -18.34 -1.08 -7.64
CA ALA A 140 -19.37 -1.75 -8.42
C ALA A 140 -20.69 -1.60 -7.67
N GLU A 141 -21.78 -1.18 -8.32
CA GLU A 141 -23.02 -0.79 -7.61
C GLU A 141 -23.99 -1.95 -7.34
N SER A 142 -23.88 -3.10 -8.02
CA SER A 142 -24.84 -4.22 -7.85
C SER A 142 -24.29 -5.59 -8.28
N PRO A 143 -24.08 -6.54 -7.36
CA PRO A 143 -24.00 -6.33 -5.91
C PRO A 143 -22.89 -5.33 -5.56
N LEU A 144 -23.07 -4.55 -4.49
CA LEU A 144 -22.09 -3.54 -4.12
C LEU A 144 -20.72 -4.21 -3.89
N GLY A 145 -19.69 -3.67 -4.52
CA GLY A 145 -18.34 -4.20 -4.43
C GLY A 145 -17.27 -3.15 -4.56
N ILE A 146 -16.05 -3.54 -4.21
CA ILE A 146 -14.84 -2.73 -4.31
C ILE A 146 -13.92 -3.41 -5.32
N ASP A 147 -13.63 -2.71 -6.40
CA ASP A 147 -12.61 -3.07 -7.38
C ASP A 147 -11.39 -2.17 -7.17
N ILE A 148 -10.24 -2.76 -6.86
CA ILE A 148 -8.97 -2.05 -6.78
C ILE A 148 -8.08 -2.51 -7.93
N ILE A 149 -7.68 -1.58 -8.79
CA ILE A 149 -6.78 -1.84 -9.92
C ILE A 149 -5.53 -1.02 -9.71
N GLY A 150 -4.37 -1.60 -10.01
CA GLY A 150 -3.13 -0.90 -9.77
C GLY A 150 -1.90 -1.55 -10.36
N THR A 151 -0.77 -0.92 -10.07
CA THR A 151 0.55 -1.47 -10.36
C THR A 151 1.42 -1.49 -9.13
N THR A 152 2.21 -2.55 -8.98
CA THR A 152 3.23 -2.61 -7.94
C THR A 152 4.25 -1.50 -8.14
N GLU A 153 5.02 -1.21 -7.10
CA GLU A 153 6.24 -0.44 -7.27
C GLU A 153 7.19 -1.10 -8.27
N CYS A 154 7.99 -0.27 -8.93
CA CYS A 154 9.03 -0.72 -9.83
C CYS A 154 10.19 -1.32 -9.06
N VAL A 155 10.43 -2.61 -9.31
CA VAL A 155 11.51 -3.37 -8.69
C VAL A 155 12.43 -3.93 -9.75
N ARG A 156 13.67 -4.26 -9.35
CA ARG A 156 14.65 -4.82 -10.28
C ARG A 156 14.16 -6.19 -10.76
N ASN A 157 14.18 -6.40 -12.06
CA ASN A 157 13.85 -7.66 -12.70
C ASN A 157 15.05 -8.16 -13.54
N PRO A 158 15.84 -9.10 -13.01
CA PRO A 158 17.03 -9.62 -13.68
C PRO A 158 16.73 -10.41 -14.97
N ALA A 159 15.47 -10.74 -15.24
CA ALA A 159 15.08 -11.34 -16.53
C ALA A 159 15.15 -10.31 -17.68
N PHE A 160 14.97 -9.01 -17.39
CA PHE A 160 15.10 -7.95 -18.40
C PHE A 160 16.55 -7.59 -18.71
N ALA A 161 17.46 -7.79 -17.75
CA ALA A 161 18.90 -7.57 -17.92
C ALA A 161 19.57 -8.54 -18.93
N GLN A 162 18.86 -9.60 -19.32
CA GLN A 162 19.38 -10.69 -20.16
C GLN A 162 18.77 -10.70 -21.58
N ALA A 163 17.90 -9.75 -21.92
CA ALA A 163 17.33 -9.67 -23.26
C ALA A 163 18.40 -9.15 -24.25
N PRO A 164 18.77 -9.91 -25.30
CA PRO A 164 19.74 -9.45 -26.28
C PRO A 164 19.17 -8.25 -27.07
N THR A 165 19.96 -7.18 -27.14
CA THR A 165 19.75 -6.02 -28.03
C THR A 165 19.85 -6.40 -29.50
#